data_AF-A0A944C3K4-F1
#
_entry.id   AF-A0A944C3K4-F1
#
_cell.length_a   1.000
_cell.length_b   1.000
_cell.length_c   1.000
_cell.angle_alpha   90.00
_cell.angle_beta   90.00
_cell.angle_gamma   90.00
#
_symmetry.space_group_name_H-M   'P 1'
#
loop_
_entity.id
_entity.type
_entity.pdbx_description
1 polymer ?
#
loop_
_entity_poly.entity_id
_entity_poly.type
_entity_poly.pdbx_seq_one_letter_code
_entity_poly.pdbx_strand_id
1 'polypeptide(L)'
;MSAGYLKSLSADDRRKLCSEIRHLLVKTVTDNGGHLASNLGTVELTVAMHTVFDTPKDKFVFDVGHQAYTHKIITGRAGKMNTLRCEGGLSGFPKSEESPHDAFLGG
;
A
#
# COMPACT_ATOMS: atom_id res chain seq x y z
N MET A 1 4.96 4.01 -7.57
CA MET A 1 5.98 3.27 -8.35
C MET A 1 5.26 2.66 -9.54
N SER A 2 5.94 2.38 -10.65
CA SER A 2 5.28 1.67 -11.76
C SER A 2 5.27 0.16 -11.49
N ALA A 3 4.29 -0.56 -12.03
CA ALA A 3 4.26 -2.02 -11.99
C ALA A 3 5.54 -2.62 -12.61
N GLY A 4 5.99 -2.08 -13.75
CA GLY A 4 7.23 -2.50 -14.41
C GLY A 4 8.47 -2.38 -13.53
N TYR A 5 8.58 -1.30 -12.72
CA TYR A 5 9.68 -1.14 -11.78
C TYR A 5 9.70 -2.27 -10.76
N LEU A 6 8.57 -2.54 -10.08
CA LEU A 6 8.50 -3.59 -9.06
C LEU A 6 8.88 -4.97 -9.62
N LYS A 7 8.43 -5.27 -10.84
CA LYS A 7 8.74 -6.54 -11.53
C LYS A 7 10.22 -6.67 -11.91
N SER A 8 10.92 -5.55 -12.13
CA SER A 8 12.37 -5.55 -12.44
C SER A 8 13.28 -5.71 -11.22
N LEU A 9 12.76 -5.55 -10.00
CA LEU A 9 13.57 -5.60 -8.78
C LEU A 9 14.14 -7.00 -8.55
N SER A 10 15.41 -7.06 -8.15
CA SER A 10 16.02 -8.29 -7.65
C SER A 10 15.38 -8.73 -6.33
N ALA A 11 15.65 -9.96 -5.88
CA ALA A 11 15.18 -10.42 -4.57
C ALA A 11 15.70 -9.54 -3.43
N ASP A 12 16.95 -9.07 -3.52
CA ASP A 12 17.55 -8.18 -2.53
C ASP A 12 16.92 -6.79 -2.53
N ASP A 13 16.64 -6.24 -3.71
CA ASP A 13 16.01 -4.93 -3.79
C ASP A 13 14.56 -4.98 -3.31
N ARG A 14 13.85 -6.10 -3.53
CA ARG A 14 12.53 -6.32 -2.92
C ARG A 14 12.60 -6.39 -1.40
N ARG A 15 13.61 -7.06 -0.83
CA ARG A 15 13.83 -7.08 0.63
C ARG A 15 14.08 -5.68 1.19
N LYS A 16 14.92 -4.88 0.52
CA LYS A 16 15.17 -3.48 0.90
C LYS A 16 13.90 -2.65 0.82
N LEU A 17 13.15 -2.75 -0.28
CA LEU A 17 11.88 -2.06 -0.45
C LEU A 17 10.88 -2.40 0.68
N CYS A 18 10.75 -3.68 1.05
CA CYS A 18 9.89 -4.08 2.17
C CYS A 18 10.36 -3.46 3.50
N SER A 19 11.65 -3.31 3.72
CA SER A 19 12.20 -2.65 4.92
C SER A 19 11.88 -1.14 4.94
N GLU A 20 12.02 -0.46 3.79
CA GLU A 20 11.69 0.95 3.64
C GLU A 20 10.19 1.21 3.84
N ILE A 21 9.35 0.34 3.28
CA ILE A 21 7.89 0.41 3.47
C ILE A 21 7.53 0.27 4.95
N ARG A 22 8.13 -0.68 5.68
CA ARG A 22 7.91 -0.80 7.13
C ARG A 22 8.27 0.47 7.88
N HIS A 23 9.41 1.09 7.58
CA HIS A 23 9.80 2.36 8.20
C HIS A 23 8.78 3.46 7.93
N LEU A 24 8.33 3.59 6.67
CA LEU A 24 7.30 4.57 6.31
C LEU A 24 5.97 4.30 7.03
N LEU A 25 5.55 3.03 7.13
CA LEU A 25 4.33 2.64 7.84
C LEU A 25 4.39 2.99 9.33
N VAL A 26 5.49 2.62 10.01
CA VAL A 26 5.69 2.96 11.43
C VAL A 26 5.64 4.46 11.61
N LYS A 27 6.42 5.23 10.84
CA LYS A 27 6.43 6.69 10.92
C LYS A 27 5.02 7.28 10.72
N THR A 28 4.34 6.87 9.66
CA THR A 28 3.02 7.41 9.30
C THR A 28 1.98 7.14 10.39
N VAL A 29 1.94 5.91 10.92
CA VAL A 29 0.95 5.53 11.94
C VAL A 29 1.29 6.14 13.30
N THR A 30 2.58 6.36 13.61
CA THR A 30 2.98 7.14 14.79
C THR A 30 2.47 8.58 14.73
N ASP A 31 2.56 9.23 13.56
CA ASP A 31 2.15 10.62 13.40
C ASP A 31 0.62 10.78 13.33
N ASN A 32 -0.08 9.88 12.63
CA ASN A 32 -1.50 10.06 12.26
C ASN A 32 -2.47 9.08 12.95
N GLY A 33 -1.96 8.05 13.64
CA GLY A 33 -2.75 6.88 14.03
C GLY A 33 -3.12 5.97 12.85
N GLY A 34 -3.89 4.91 13.13
CA GLY A 34 -4.32 3.93 12.12
C GLY A 34 -3.91 2.49 12.47
N HIS A 35 -3.98 1.61 11.47
CA HIS A 35 -3.86 0.16 11.69
C HIS A 35 -2.43 -0.32 11.43
N LEU A 36 -1.55 -0.32 12.45
CA LEU A 36 -0.15 -0.69 12.24
C LEU A 36 0.06 -2.19 12.02
N ALA A 37 -0.42 -3.03 12.95
CA ALA A 37 -0.10 -4.46 12.99
C ALA A 37 -0.56 -5.19 11.72
N SER A 38 -1.78 -4.91 11.26
CA SER A 38 -2.34 -5.49 10.02
C SER A 38 -1.49 -5.17 8.80
N ASN A 39 -0.97 -3.94 8.68
CA ASN A 39 -0.14 -3.52 7.56
C ASN A 39 1.28 -4.08 7.63
N LEU A 40 1.88 -4.17 8.82
CA LEU A 40 3.18 -4.81 8.99
C LEU A 40 3.14 -6.29 8.60
N GLY A 41 2.03 -6.97 8.87
CA GLY A 41 1.82 -8.38 8.52
C GLY A 41 1.64 -8.66 7.02
N THR A 42 1.35 -7.64 6.20
CA THR A 42 1.04 -7.82 4.77
C THR A 42 2.04 -7.17 3.81
N VAL A 43 3.16 -6.62 4.30
CA VAL A 43 4.15 -5.92 3.46
C VAL A 43 4.66 -6.82 2.34
N GLU A 44 5.26 -7.97 2.67
CA GLU A 44 5.82 -8.90 1.68
C GLU A 44 4.77 -9.46 0.75
N LEU A 45 3.62 -9.87 1.31
CA LEU A 45 2.52 -10.41 0.52
C LEU A 45 2.07 -9.40 -0.53
N THR A 46 1.86 -8.15 -0.12
CA THR A 46 1.39 -7.10 -1.02
C THR A 46 2.44 -6.80 -2.08
N VAL A 47 3.72 -6.66 -1.71
CA VAL A 47 4.81 -6.46 -2.70
C VAL A 47 4.87 -7.63 -3.68
N ALA A 48 4.78 -8.87 -3.21
CA ALA A 48 4.79 -10.06 -4.06
C ALA A 48 3.61 -10.08 -5.04
N MET A 49 2.39 -9.77 -4.58
CA MET A 49 1.22 -9.67 -5.45
C MET A 49 1.45 -8.68 -6.61
N HIS A 50 2.02 -7.51 -6.32
CA HIS A 50 2.33 -6.48 -7.34
C HIS A 50 3.53 -6.84 -8.25
N THR A 51 4.33 -7.84 -7.88
CA THR A 51 5.37 -8.38 -8.79
C THR A 51 4.83 -9.44 -9.75
N VAL A 52 3.67 -10.01 -9.46
CA VAL A 52 3.05 -11.08 -10.27
C VAL A 52 1.94 -10.50 -11.15
N PHE A 53 0.96 -9.85 -10.53
CA PHE A 53 -0.24 -9.34 -11.20
C PHE A 53 -0.10 -7.86 -11.61
N ASP A 54 -0.98 -7.42 -12.50
CA ASP A 54 -0.98 -6.07 -13.07
C ASP A 54 -2.26 -5.30 -12.71
N THR A 55 -2.26 -4.62 -11.56
CA THR A 55 -3.33 -3.65 -11.23
C THR A 55 -3.14 -2.35 -12.04
N PRO A 56 -4.20 -1.70 -12.56
CA PRO A 56 -5.63 -1.91 -12.26
C PRO A 56 -6.35 -2.92 -13.17
N LYS A 57 -5.65 -3.60 -14.08
CA LYS A 57 -6.25 -4.63 -14.96
C LYS A 57 -6.71 -5.82 -14.11
N ASP A 58 -5.81 -6.38 -13.31
CA ASP A 58 -6.11 -7.36 -12.28
C ASP A 58 -6.61 -6.65 -11.03
N LYS A 59 -7.71 -7.16 -10.46
CA LYS A 59 -8.36 -6.54 -9.30
C LYS A 59 -7.89 -7.19 -8.02
N PHE A 60 -7.38 -6.37 -7.11
CA PHE A 60 -7.07 -6.79 -5.74
C PHE A 60 -8.19 -6.37 -4.80
N VAL A 61 -8.71 -7.34 -4.06
CA VAL A 61 -9.74 -7.15 -3.05
C VAL A 61 -9.08 -7.37 -1.68
N PHE A 62 -9.03 -6.33 -0.87
CA PHE A 62 -8.61 -6.41 0.52
C PHE A 62 -9.86 -6.35 1.39
N ASP A 63 -10.22 -7.47 2.01
CA ASP A 63 -11.37 -7.54 2.92
C ASP A 63 -11.16 -6.63 4.14
N VAL A 64 -12.18 -5.85 4.51
CA VAL A 64 -12.11 -4.64 5.37
C VAL A 64 -11.18 -3.56 4.79
N GLY A 65 -9.91 -3.88 4.52
CA GLY A 65 -8.97 -3.03 3.82
C GLY A 65 -7.97 -2.29 4.72
N HIS A 66 -8.08 -2.47 6.03
CA HIS A 66 -7.15 -1.89 7.02
C HIS A 66 -5.70 -2.42 6.91
N GLN A 67 -5.43 -3.39 6.03
CA GLN A 67 -4.13 -3.99 5.73
C GLN A 67 -3.55 -3.57 4.36
N ALA A 68 -4.11 -2.52 3.75
CA ALA A 68 -3.82 -2.10 2.37
C ALA A 68 -2.90 -0.87 2.25
N TYR A 69 -2.23 -0.40 3.30
CA TYR A 69 -1.33 0.77 3.21
C TYR A 69 -0.13 0.50 2.30
N THR A 70 0.44 -0.70 2.35
CA THR A 70 1.49 -1.12 1.41
C THR A 70 1.00 -1.02 -0.03
N HIS A 71 -0.24 -1.44 -0.30
CA HIS A 71 -0.86 -1.32 -1.62
C HIS A 71 -0.97 0.16 -2.02
N LYS A 72 -1.42 1.05 -1.13
CA LYS A 72 -1.46 2.50 -1.40
C LYS A 72 -0.08 3.07 -1.74
N ILE A 73 0.94 2.74 -0.94
CA ILE A 73 2.32 3.21 -1.11
C ILE A 73 2.84 2.91 -2.52
N ILE A 74 2.80 1.64 -2.92
CA ILE A 74 3.43 1.21 -4.18
C ILE A 74 2.63 1.61 -5.43
N THR A 75 1.32 1.84 -5.29
CA THR A 75 0.43 2.36 -6.35
C THR A 75 0.43 3.88 -6.48
N GLY A 76 1.55 4.52 -6.12
CA GLY A 76 1.79 5.94 -6.39
C GLY A 76 1.35 6.90 -5.29
N ARG A 77 0.93 6.41 -4.12
CA ARG A 77 0.49 7.27 -3.01
C ARG A 77 1.50 7.40 -1.88
N ALA A 78 2.72 6.89 -2.03
CA ALA A 78 3.81 7.01 -1.04
C ALA A 78 4.01 8.45 -0.53
N GLY A 79 4.06 9.44 -1.42
CA GLY A 79 4.26 10.86 -1.08
C GLY A 79 3.06 11.55 -0.40
N LYS A 80 1.92 10.86 -0.26
CA LYS A 80 0.72 11.34 0.44
C LYS A 80 0.45 10.59 1.74
N MET A 81 1.32 9.64 2.13
CA MET A 81 1.08 8.85 3.34
C MET A 81 1.01 9.69 4.61
N ASN A 82 1.70 10.84 4.65
CA ASN A 82 1.59 11.80 5.75
C ASN A 82 0.20 12.41 5.93
N THR A 83 -0.73 12.26 4.98
CA THR A 83 -2.13 12.71 5.09
C THR A 83 -3.10 11.56 5.38
N LEU A 84 -2.59 10.37 5.68
CA LEU A 84 -3.39 9.20 6.00
C LEU A 84 -4.35 9.49 7.16
N ARG A 85 -5.64 9.20 6.95
CA ARG A 85 -6.75 9.39 7.90
C ARG A 85 -6.98 10.84 8.36
N CYS A 86 -6.35 11.81 7.69
CA CYS A 86 -6.62 13.22 7.89
C CYS A 86 -7.79 13.68 7.01
N GLU A 87 -8.46 14.76 7.42
CA GLU A 87 -9.47 15.42 6.59
C GLU A 87 -8.88 15.84 5.23
N GLY A 88 -9.58 15.51 4.14
CA GLY A 88 -9.10 15.74 2.77
C GLY A 88 -7.87 14.90 2.36
N GLY A 89 -7.38 14.02 3.23
CA GLY A 89 -6.22 13.17 3.01
C GLY A 89 -6.55 11.78 2.48
N LEU A 90 -5.59 10.87 2.58
CA LEU A 90 -5.79 9.47 2.17
C LEU A 90 -6.74 8.75 3.12
N SER A 91 -7.67 7.96 2.57
CA SER A 91 -8.52 7.06 3.33
C SER A 91 -7.70 5.99 4.06
N GLY A 92 -8.17 5.60 5.25
CA GLY A 92 -7.65 4.46 6.00
C GLY A 92 -7.97 3.09 5.39
N PHE A 93 -8.74 3.05 4.31
CA PHE A 93 -9.15 1.84 3.58
C PHE A 93 -9.03 2.07 2.06
N PRO A 94 -9.01 1.01 1.23
CA PRO A 94 -9.15 1.15 -0.21
C PRO A 94 -10.42 1.92 -0.56
N LYS A 95 -10.31 2.85 -1.51
CA LYS A 95 -11.41 3.70 -1.97
C LYS A 95 -11.28 3.90 -3.48
N SER A 96 -12.26 3.41 -4.24
CA SER A 96 -12.26 3.45 -5.71
C SER A 96 -12.13 4.87 -6.27
N GLU A 97 -12.67 5.88 -5.59
CA GLU A 97 -12.54 7.28 -6.01
C GLU A 97 -11.14 7.86 -5.72
N GLU A 98 -10.36 7.23 -4.83
CA GLU A 98 -9.00 7.67 -4.49
C GLU A 98 -7.95 7.14 -5.48
N SER A 99 -8.17 5.93 -6.04
CA SER A 99 -7.22 5.31 -6.97
C SER A 99 -7.88 4.26 -7.85
N PRO A 100 -7.52 4.16 -9.15
CA PRO A 100 -7.98 3.06 -10.01
C PRO A 100 -7.48 1.67 -9.55
N HIS A 101 -6.47 1.63 -8.68
CA HIS A 101 -5.92 0.40 -8.12
C HIS A 101 -6.76 -0.16 -6.97
N ASP A 102 -7.59 0.66 -6.35
CA ASP A 102 -8.51 0.25 -5.29
C ASP A 102 -9.78 -0.29 -5.95
N ALA A 103 -9.97 -1.61 -5.92
CA ALA A 103 -11.05 -2.25 -6.68
C ALA A 103 -12.46 -1.89 -6.18
N PHE A 104 -12.59 -1.55 -4.89
CA PHE A 104 -13.86 -1.18 -4.26
C PHE A 104 -13.59 -0.35 -2.98
N LEU A 105 -14.65 0.24 -2.42
CA LEU A 105 -14.61 0.88 -1.11
C LEU A 105 -14.62 -0.17 0.01
N GLY A 106 -13.53 -0.26 0.77
CA GLY A 106 -13.44 -1.06 2.00
C GLY A 106 -13.81 -0.25 3.25
N GLY A 107 -14.17 -0.93 4.33
CA GLY A 107 -14.50 -0.35 5.64
C GLY A 107 -14.85 -1.43 6.66
#